data_AF-A0A060WTH1-F1
#
_entry.id   AF-A0A060WTH1-F1
#
_cell.length_a   1.000
_cell.length_b   1.000
_cell.length_c   1.000
_cell.angle_alpha   90.00
_cell.angle_beta   90.00
_cell.angle_gamma   90.00
#
_symmetry.space_group_name_H-M   'P 1'
#
loop_
_entity.id
_entity.type
_entity.pdbx_description
1 polymer ?
#
loop_
_entity_poly.entity_id
_entity_poly.type
_entity_poly.pdbx_seq_one_letter_code
_entity_poly.pdbx_strand_id
1 'polypeptide(L)'
;MNYNYPMTNTRSKPGLGLVDGGESDKGLASVSQRGMDDTGESMMMTPEEKLTQYDSRAQAFADTQQFDACIQDLVRCVALTRLVYGDGQLKLAQAHVRLAKAYLQFKGWAVQAQEHSARASDLLPFCTPNSTSREDRVHILTCLLNIYLTQGGATLLLAKYPLPTLFL
;
A
#
# COMPACT_ATOMS: atom_id res chain seq x y z
N MET A 1 -22.95 8.14 -43.68
CA MET A 1 -22.21 9.39 -43.98
C MET A 1 -20.75 9.21 -43.60
N ASN A 2 -19.85 9.44 -44.56
CA ASN A 2 -18.42 9.66 -44.34
C ASN A 2 -18.22 10.99 -43.60
N TYR A 3 -17.24 11.09 -42.69
CA TYR A 3 -16.21 12.13 -42.74
C TYR A 3 -14.92 11.65 -42.04
N ASN A 4 -13.82 11.75 -42.77
CA ASN A 4 -12.42 11.53 -42.37
C ASN A 4 -11.80 12.86 -41.89
N TYR A 5 -11.04 12.80 -40.77
CA TYR A 5 -9.75 13.45 -40.40
C TYR A 5 -9.49 14.97 -40.63
N PRO A 6 -8.56 15.68 -39.91
CA PRO A 6 -7.19 15.22 -39.60
C PRO A 6 -6.47 15.69 -38.31
N MET A 7 -5.28 15.10 -38.15
CA MET A 7 -4.14 15.40 -37.27
C MET A 7 -3.73 16.88 -37.19
N THR A 8 -3.18 17.29 -36.03
CA THR A 8 -2.26 18.44 -35.93
C THR A 8 -0.87 17.97 -35.49
N ASN A 9 0.15 18.44 -36.21
CA ASN A 9 1.57 18.13 -36.03
C ASN A 9 2.38 19.44 -36.03
N THR A 10 3.56 19.41 -35.40
CA THR A 10 4.74 20.31 -35.51
C THR A 10 4.62 21.73 -34.92
N ARG A 11 5.44 22.16 -33.94
CA ARG A 11 6.91 22.47 -33.87
C ARG A 11 7.14 23.99 -33.95
N SER A 12 7.76 24.60 -32.93
CA SER A 12 8.88 25.58 -33.02
C SER A 12 9.05 26.46 -31.75
N LYS A 13 10.26 26.43 -31.16
CA LYS A 13 10.95 27.57 -30.47
C LYS A 13 11.79 28.33 -31.53
N PRO A 14 12.55 29.45 -31.29
CA PRO A 14 12.93 30.18 -30.05
C PRO A 14 12.97 31.75 -30.16
N GLY A 15 13.43 32.43 -29.08
CA GLY A 15 14.07 33.79 -29.08
C GLY A 15 13.50 34.74 -28.01
N LEU A 16 14.18 35.10 -26.91
CA LEU A 16 15.36 35.98 -26.64
C LEU A 16 14.99 37.41 -26.17
N GLY A 17 15.55 37.82 -25.00
CA GLY A 17 15.51 39.17 -24.39
C GLY A 17 15.18 39.10 -22.88
N LEU A 18 16.09 39.08 -21.89
CA LEU A 18 17.09 40.05 -21.36
C LEU A 18 16.53 41.33 -20.70
N VAL A 19 17.19 41.70 -19.57
CA VAL A 19 17.16 42.97 -18.76
C VAL A 19 16.32 42.85 -17.47
N ASP A 20 16.89 42.66 -16.25
CA ASP A 20 17.61 43.59 -15.32
C ASP A 20 16.66 43.87 -14.12
N GLY A 21 16.98 43.99 -12.83
CA GLY A 21 18.18 44.05 -11.99
C GLY A 21 17.69 44.36 -10.55
N GLY A 22 18.57 44.35 -9.54
CA GLY A 22 18.36 45.12 -8.29
C GLY A 22 18.20 44.35 -6.96
N GLU A 23 19.23 44.46 -6.12
CA GLU A 23 19.35 44.04 -4.70
C GLU A 23 18.52 44.88 -3.71
N SER A 24 18.30 44.37 -2.49
CA SER A 24 18.74 44.95 -1.19
C SER A 24 17.79 44.68 -0.01
N ASP A 25 18.20 43.74 0.84
CA ASP A 25 18.44 43.83 2.29
C ASP A 25 17.64 44.84 3.15
N LYS A 26 17.04 44.37 4.28
CA LYS A 26 17.07 44.97 5.64
C LYS A 26 16.54 43.99 6.69
N GLY A 27 17.40 43.60 7.63
CA GLY A 27 17.05 42.83 8.83
C GLY A 27 16.50 43.68 9.99
N LEU A 28 16.28 42.97 11.13
CA LEU A 28 16.25 43.37 12.56
C LEU A 28 15.18 42.51 13.26
N ALA A 29 15.54 41.42 13.96
CA ALA A 29 16.09 41.34 15.31
C ALA A 29 15.01 41.01 16.37
N SER A 30 15.09 39.75 16.84
CA SER A 30 14.93 39.28 18.23
C SER A 30 13.69 39.66 19.04
N VAL A 31 12.99 38.65 19.59
CA VAL A 31 13.00 38.32 21.03
C VAL A 31 12.10 37.11 21.31
N SER A 32 12.73 36.06 21.84
CA SER A 32 12.27 35.13 22.87
C SER A 32 10.78 35.06 23.20
N GLN A 33 10.18 33.89 22.91
CA GLN A 33 9.49 33.12 23.94
C GLN A 33 9.89 31.65 23.84
N ARG A 34 10.74 31.22 24.79
CA ARG A 34 10.79 29.82 25.24
C ARG A 34 9.55 29.55 26.06
N GLY A 35 9.02 28.34 25.92
CA GLY A 35 8.28 27.65 26.98
C GLY A 35 6.82 27.39 26.64
N MET A 36 6.58 26.23 26.04
CA MET A 36 5.52 25.30 26.45
C MET A 36 5.94 23.91 25.97
N ASP A 37 6.90 23.36 26.68
CA ASP A 37 6.87 22.01 27.25
C ASP A 37 5.76 21.11 26.66
N ASP A 38 6.04 20.47 25.53
CA ASP A 38 5.30 19.27 25.08
C ASP A 38 6.25 18.07 25.16
N THR A 39 6.69 17.79 26.37
CA THR A 39 7.29 16.49 26.72
C THR A 39 6.44 15.91 27.83
N GLY A 40 5.20 15.60 27.49
CA GLY A 40 4.23 15.01 28.39
C GLY A 40 3.39 14.02 27.62
N GLU A 41 3.97 12.83 27.42
CA GLU A 41 3.32 11.67 26.79
C GLU A 41 3.20 11.81 25.27
N SER A 42 4.15 11.22 24.54
CA SER A 42 3.75 10.46 23.35
C SER A 42 2.68 9.50 23.86
N MET A 43 1.41 9.89 23.74
CA MET A 43 0.25 9.16 24.23
C MET A 43 0.48 7.72 23.82
N MET A 44 0.81 6.87 24.80
CA MET A 44 1.40 5.56 24.52
C MET A 44 0.31 4.69 23.92
N MET A 45 0.20 4.78 22.60
CA MET A 45 -0.84 4.10 21.84
C MET A 45 -0.50 2.60 21.82
N THR A 46 -1.50 1.78 22.13
CA THR A 46 -1.35 0.32 22.15
C THR A 46 -1.09 -0.20 20.73
N PRO A 47 -0.50 -1.40 20.57
CA PRO A 47 -0.35 -2.03 19.27
C PRO A 47 -1.67 -2.17 18.49
N GLU A 48 -2.79 -2.41 19.19
CA GLU A 48 -4.14 -2.52 18.63
C GLU A 48 -4.64 -1.18 18.07
N GLU A 49 -4.44 -0.10 18.82
CA GLU A 49 -4.81 1.25 18.40
C GLU A 49 -3.95 1.71 17.21
N LYS A 50 -2.64 1.45 17.24
CA LYS A 50 -1.75 1.72 16.11
C LYS A 50 -2.16 0.93 14.88
N LEU A 51 -2.52 -0.34 15.03
CA LEU A 51 -3.00 -1.16 13.93
C LEU A 51 -4.25 -0.52 13.30
N THR A 52 -5.22 -0.12 14.11
CA THR A 52 -6.46 0.55 13.64
C THR A 52 -6.18 1.88 12.94
N GLN A 53 -5.20 2.64 13.44
CA GLN A 53 -4.78 3.91 12.84
C GLN A 53 -4.18 3.69 11.45
N TYR A 54 -3.22 2.76 11.31
CA TYR A 54 -2.61 2.46 10.02
C TYR A 54 -3.61 1.82 9.04
N ASP A 55 -4.57 1.04 9.54
CA ASP A 55 -5.65 0.47 8.75
C ASP A 55 -6.47 1.57 8.06
N SER A 56 -6.95 2.52 8.86
CA SER A 56 -7.76 3.65 8.41
C SER A 56 -7.00 4.56 7.45
N ARG A 57 -5.72 4.83 7.73
CA ARG A 57 -4.85 5.62 6.85
C ARG A 57 -4.57 4.92 5.52
N ALA A 58 -4.30 3.61 5.55
CA ALA A 58 -4.08 2.85 4.33
C ALA A 58 -5.30 2.92 3.40
N GLN A 59 -6.51 2.85 3.97
CA GLN A 59 -7.74 3.03 3.20
C GLN A 59 -7.86 4.45 2.63
N ALA A 60 -7.64 5.49 3.44
CA ALA A 60 -7.67 6.88 2.96
C ALA A 60 -6.64 7.15 1.83
N PHE A 61 -5.46 6.54 1.93
CA PHE A 61 -4.46 6.60 0.86
C PHE A 61 -4.88 5.85 -0.40
N ALA A 62 -5.56 4.71 -0.28
CA ALA A 62 -6.12 4.02 -1.44
C ALA A 62 -7.19 4.88 -2.14
N ASP A 63 -8.08 5.51 -1.37
CA ASP A 63 -9.17 6.35 -1.88
C ASP A 63 -8.64 7.61 -2.59
N THR A 64 -7.53 8.16 -2.08
CA THR A 64 -6.83 9.31 -2.69
C THR A 64 -5.76 8.92 -3.71
N GLN A 65 -5.67 7.63 -4.09
CA GLN A 65 -4.72 7.07 -5.05
C GLN A 65 -3.23 7.29 -4.69
N GLN A 66 -2.93 7.52 -3.42
CA GLN A 66 -1.57 7.61 -2.88
C GLN A 66 -1.02 6.20 -2.60
N PHE A 67 -0.83 5.43 -3.67
CA PHE A 67 -0.57 3.98 -3.57
C PHE A 67 0.71 3.60 -2.83
N ASP A 68 1.77 4.41 -2.93
CA ASP A 68 3.01 4.15 -2.18
C ASP A 68 2.80 4.27 -0.67
N ALA A 69 2.11 5.32 -0.23
CA ALA A 69 1.78 5.52 1.18
C ALA A 69 0.81 4.44 1.68
N CYS A 70 -0.17 4.06 0.87
CA CYS A 70 -1.08 2.94 1.15
C CYS A 70 -0.30 1.65 1.41
N ILE A 71 0.58 1.25 0.49
CA ILE A 71 1.38 0.03 0.61
C ILE A 71 2.26 0.06 1.86
N GLN A 72 2.92 1.19 2.15
CA GLN A 72 3.72 1.33 3.36
C GLN A 72 2.90 1.11 4.64
N ASP A 73 1.70 1.69 4.73
CA ASP A 73 0.82 1.49 5.88
C ASP A 73 0.28 0.05 5.93
N LEU A 74 0.04 -0.60 4.79
CA LEU A 74 -0.32 -2.02 4.74
C LEU A 74 0.79 -2.95 5.23
N VAL A 75 2.06 -2.66 4.91
CA VAL A 75 3.21 -3.40 5.46
C VAL A 75 3.27 -3.26 6.99
N ARG A 76 3.05 -2.05 7.52
CA ARG A 76 2.96 -1.82 8.97
C ARG A 76 1.79 -2.59 9.59
N CYS A 77 0.64 -2.63 8.91
CA CYS A 77 -0.52 -3.41 9.37
C CYS A 77 -0.19 -4.90 9.48
N VAL A 78 0.53 -5.50 8.51
CA VAL A 78 0.93 -6.92 8.58
C VAL A 78 1.82 -7.18 9.80
N ALA A 79 2.82 -6.33 10.02
CA ALA A 79 3.73 -6.46 11.16
C ALA A 79 2.99 -6.31 12.50
N LEU A 80 2.14 -5.28 12.64
CA LEU A 80 1.36 -5.05 13.86
C LEU A 80 0.31 -6.14 14.10
N THR A 81 -0.32 -6.67 13.06
CA THR A 81 -1.26 -7.80 13.18
C THR A 81 -0.57 -9.02 13.78
N ARG A 82 0.68 -9.29 13.39
CA ARG A 82 1.49 -10.37 14.00
C ARG A 82 1.78 -10.10 15.48
N LEU A 83 2.05 -8.85 15.85
CA LEU A 83 2.32 -8.47 17.25
C LEU A 83 1.07 -8.57 18.14
N VAL A 84 -0.07 -8.09 17.63
CA VAL A 84 -1.35 -8.05 18.37
C VAL A 84 -1.94 -9.44 18.53
N TYR A 85 -1.99 -10.22 17.45
CA TYR A 85 -2.72 -11.50 17.43
C TYR A 85 -1.82 -12.73 17.53
N GLY A 86 -0.49 -12.56 17.50
CA GLY A 86 0.47 -13.67 17.51
C GLY A 86 0.24 -14.61 16.33
N ASP A 87 0.06 -15.90 16.63
CA ASP A 87 -0.35 -16.95 15.67
C ASP A 87 -1.84 -16.91 15.34
N GLY A 88 -2.52 -15.77 15.51
CA GLY A 88 -3.87 -15.50 15.03
C GLY A 88 -3.98 -15.60 13.51
N GLN A 89 -4.07 -16.85 13.03
CA GLN A 89 -3.92 -17.28 11.65
C GLN A 89 -4.80 -16.50 10.67
N LEU A 90 -6.09 -16.33 11.00
CA LEU A 90 -7.03 -15.69 10.07
C LEU A 90 -6.75 -14.20 9.86
N LYS A 91 -6.56 -13.42 10.94
CA LYS A 91 -6.32 -11.98 10.82
C LYS A 91 -4.99 -11.70 10.13
N LEU A 92 -3.96 -12.49 10.44
CA LEU A 92 -2.67 -12.37 9.78
C LEU A 92 -2.75 -12.75 8.30
N ALA A 93 -3.46 -13.82 7.94
CA ALA A 93 -3.72 -14.19 6.55
C ALA A 93 -4.46 -13.07 5.80
N GLN A 94 -5.49 -12.49 6.39
CA GLN A 94 -6.24 -11.36 5.81
C GLN A 94 -5.33 -10.15 5.55
N ALA A 95 -4.46 -9.80 6.50
CA ALA A 95 -3.51 -8.69 6.33
C ALA A 95 -2.53 -8.98 5.18
N HIS A 96 -1.97 -10.19 5.12
CA HIS A 96 -1.08 -10.62 4.03
C HIS A 96 -1.75 -10.54 2.66
N VAL A 97 -2.99 -11.02 2.55
CA VAL A 97 -3.77 -10.99 1.30
C VAL A 97 -4.09 -9.56 0.89
N ARG A 98 -4.43 -8.69 1.83
CA ARG A 98 -4.71 -7.28 1.52
C ARG A 98 -3.48 -6.58 0.96
N LEU A 99 -2.31 -6.83 1.53
CA LEU A 99 -1.04 -6.34 1.00
C LEU A 99 -0.71 -6.93 -0.37
N ALA A 100 -0.90 -8.24 -0.55
CA ALA A 100 -0.69 -8.90 -1.84
C ALA A 100 -1.55 -8.30 -2.96
N LYS A 101 -2.83 -8.03 -2.67
CA LYS A 101 -3.74 -7.35 -3.59
C LYS A 101 -3.25 -5.96 -3.96
N ALA A 102 -2.81 -5.17 -2.98
CA ALA A 102 -2.29 -3.83 -3.24
C ALA A 102 -1.04 -3.85 -4.12
N TYR A 103 -0.10 -4.77 -3.88
CA TYR A 103 1.07 -4.95 -4.75
C TYR A 103 0.68 -5.27 -6.20
N LEU A 104 -0.28 -6.18 -6.37
CA LEU A 104 -0.75 -6.58 -7.68
C LEU A 104 -1.48 -5.44 -8.40
N GLN A 105 -2.46 -4.82 -7.72
CA GLN A 105 -3.40 -3.87 -8.33
C GLN A 105 -2.77 -2.50 -8.58
N PHE A 106 -1.98 -2.00 -7.63
CA PHE A 106 -1.46 -0.62 -7.71
C PHE A 106 -0.08 -0.52 -8.36
N LYS A 107 0.73 -1.59 -8.25
CA LYS A 107 2.12 -1.58 -8.73
C LYS A 107 2.43 -2.62 -9.79
N GLY A 108 1.56 -3.61 -9.99
CA GLY A 108 1.85 -4.75 -10.88
C GLY A 108 2.98 -5.64 -10.36
N TRP A 109 3.31 -5.56 -9.08
CA TRP A 109 4.42 -6.29 -8.44
C TRP A 109 4.03 -7.73 -8.16
N ALA A 110 4.00 -8.53 -9.23
CA ALA A 110 3.46 -9.88 -9.20
C ALA A 110 4.26 -10.84 -8.30
N VAL A 111 5.60 -10.70 -8.23
CA VAL A 111 6.45 -11.55 -7.35
C VAL A 111 6.09 -11.32 -5.88
N GLN A 112 6.02 -10.05 -5.46
CA GLN A 112 5.65 -9.69 -4.09
C GLN A 112 4.22 -10.10 -3.76
N ALA A 113 3.29 -9.94 -4.70
CA ALA A 113 1.92 -10.41 -4.54
C ALA A 113 1.86 -11.95 -4.36
N GLN A 114 2.66 -12.70 -5.13
CA GLN A 114 2.73 -14.15 -5.00
C GLN A 114 3.32 -14.58 -3.66
N GLU A 115 4.40 -13.95 -3.20
CA GLU A 115 5.01 -14.25 -1.90
C GLU A 115 4.01 -14.03 -0.75
N HIS A 116 3.38 -12.85 -0.68
CA HIS A 116 2.46 -12.55 0.40
C HIS A 116 1.18 -13.40 0.36
N SER A 117 0.66 -13.74 -0.83
CA SER A 117 -0.51 -14.62 -0.95
C SER A 117 -0.19 -16.08 -0.63
N ALA A 118 1.01 -16.58 -0.96
CA ALA A 118 1.48 -17.89 -0.53
C ALA A 118 1.58 -17.98 0.99
N ARG A 119 2.21 -16.99 1.65
CA ARG A 119 2.26 -16.94 3.12
C ARG A 119 0.87 -16.92 3.76
N ALA A 120 -0.09 -16.21 3.17
CA ALA A 120 -1.46 -16.22 3.66
C ALA A 120 -2.13 -17.59 3.52
N SER A 121 -1.83 -18.33 2.46
CA SER A 121 -2.31 -19.70 2.26
C SER A 121 -1.77 -20.64 3.35
N ASP A 122 -0.49 -20.54 3.69
CA ASP A 122 0.14 -21.38 4.72
C ASP A 122 -0.46 -21.15 6.11
N LEU A 123 -1.02 -19.95 6.35
CA LEU A 123 -1.66 -19.60 7.61
C LEU A 123 -3.07 -20.18 7.75
N LEU A 124 -3.75 -20.54 6.65
CA LEU A 124 -5.12 -21.04 6.71
C LEU A 124 -5.16 -22.57 6.66
N PRO A 125 -5.71 -23.25 7.69
CA PRO A 125 -5.84 -24.70 7.64
C PRO A 125 -6.84 -25.11 6.55
N PHE A 126 -6.47 -26.08 5.72
CA PHE A 126 -7.31 -26.63 4.65
C PHE A 126 -8.62 -27.26 5.15
N CYS A 127 -8.69 -27.64 6.44
CA CYS A 127 -9.87 -28.24 7.05
C CYS A 127 -10.39 -27.35 8.18
N THR A 128 -11.39 -26.52 7.90
CA THR A 128 -12.14 -25.82 8.96
C THR A 128 -13.03 -26.83 9.69
N PRO A 129 -12.89 -27.04 11.01
CA PRO A 129 -13.77 -27.94 11.73
C PRO A 129 -15.20 -27.42 11.70
N ASN A 130 -16.20 -28.31 11.70
CA ASN A 130 -17.63 -27.97 11.75
C ASN A 130 -18.02 -27.12 12.98
N SER A 131 -17.12 -26.95 13.94
CA SER A 131 -17.27 -26.15 15.16
C SER A 131 -17.02 -24.65 14.98
N THR A 132 -16.52 -24.18 13.83
CA THR A 132 -16.36 -22.73 13.56
C THR A 132 -17.72 -22.06 13.31
N SER A 133 -17.91 -20.84 13.82
CA SER A 133 -19.12 -20.06 13.56
C SER A 133 -19.37 -19.90 12.06
N ARG A 134 -20.64 -19.75 11.67
CA ARG A 134 -21.01 -19.42 10.28
C ARG A 134 -20.29 -18.15 9.80
N GLU A 135 -20.11 -17.17 10.68
CA GLU A 135 -19.40 -15.93 10.39
C GLU A 135 -17.91 -16.17 10.10
N ASP A 136 -17.22 -16.93 10.96
CA ASP A 136 -15.82 -17.30 10.76
C ASP A 136 -15.62 -18.01 9.42
N ARG A 137 -16.55 -18.92 9.06
CA ARG A 137 -16.51 -19.62 7.77
C ARG A 137 -16.60 -18.65 6.59
N VAL A 138 -17.43 -17.62 6.68
CA VAL A 138 -17.52 -16.59 5.63
C VAL A 138 -16.21 -15.81 5.53
N HIS A 139 -15.60 -15.43 6.65
CA HIS A 139 -14.31 -14.73 6.65
C HIS A 139 -13.17 -15.59 6.08
N ILE A 140 -13.12 -16.88 6.43
CA ILE A 140 -12.12 -17.82 5.92
C ILE A 140 -12.30 -18.01 4.41
N LEU A 141 -13.53 -18.29 3.95
CA LEU A 141 -13.81 -18.48 2.52
C LEU A 141 -13.52 -17.21 1.72
N THR A 142 -13.86 -16.04 2.26
CA THR A 142 -13.52 -14.75 1.63
C THR A 142 -12.01 -14.55 1.55
N CYS A 143 -11.26 -14.93 2.59
CA CYS A 143 -9.81 -14.85 2.58
C CYS A 143 -9.21 -15.80 1.52
N LEU A 144 -9.63 -17.06 1.50
CA LEU A 144 -9.22 -18.06 0.49
C LEU A 144 -9.51 -17.60 -0.93
N LEU A 145 -10.72 -17.08 -1.19
CA LEU A 145 -11.08 -16.55 -2.50
C LEU A 145 -10.10 -15.44 -2.93
N ASN A 146 -9.81 -14.49 -2.03
CA ASN A 146 -8.87 -13.42 -2.33
C ASN A 146 -7.43 -13.94 -2.52
N ILE A 147 -6.99 -14.97 -1.79
CA ILE A 147 -5.69 -15.64 -2.00
C ILE A 147 -5.61 -16.16 -3.44
N TYR A 148 -6.54 -17.02 -3.83
CA TYR A 148 -6.50 -17.67 -5.14
C TYR A 148 -6.67 -16.68 -6.30
N LEU A 149 -7.51 -15.65 -6.15
CA LEU A 149 -7.62 -14.58 -7.14
C LEU A 149 -6.30 -13.80 -7.29
N THR A 150 -5.62 -13.52 -6.18
CA THR A 150 -4.34 -12.79 -6.20
C THR A 150 -3.23 -13.65 -6.80
N GLN A 151 -3.15 -14.92 -6.42
CA GLN A 151 -2.19 -15.88 -6.99
C GLN A 151 -2.39 -16.07 -8.49
N GLY A 152 -3.64 -16.23 -8.95
CA GLY A 152 -3.97 -16.32 -10.36
C GLY A 152 -3.56 -15.07 -11.13
N GLY A 153 -3.91 -13.89 -10.62
CA GLY A 153 -3.52 -12.61 -11.24
C GLY A 153 -2.00 -12.40 -11.28
N ALA A 154 -1.29 -12.73 -10.21
CA ALA A 154 0.17 -12.69 -10.16
C ALA A 154 0.79 -13.66 -11.17
N THR A 155 0.30 -14.90 -11.22
CA THR A 155 0.79 -15.93 -12.15
C THR A 155 0.61 -15.50 -13.61
N LEU A 156 -0.54 -14.91 -13.95
CA LEU A 156 -0.79 -14.39 -15.30
C LEU A 156 0.15 -13.23 -15.67
N LEU A 157 0.48 -12.34 -14.73
CA LEU A 157 1.44 -11.27 -14.97
C LEU A 157 2.88 -11.81 -15.09
N LEU A 158 3.27 -12.80 -14.28
CA LEU A 158 4.57 -13.45 -14.38
C LEU A 158 4.71 -14.30 -15.64
N ALA A 159 3.64 -14.96 -16.10
CA ALA A 159 3.65 -15.70 -17.35
C ALA A 159 3.83 -14.78 -18.57
N LYS A 160 3.42 -13.51 -18.50
CA LYS A 160 3.70 -12.50 -19.54
C LYS A 160 5.16 -12.06 -19.56
N TYR A 161 5.87 -12.21 -18.45
CA TYR A 161 7.29 -11.86 -18.30
C TYR A 161 7.99 -13.00 -17.56
N PRO A 162 8.18 -14.18 -18.20
CA PRO A 162 8.84 -15.30 -17.55
C PRO A 162 10.18 -14.80 -17.02
N LEU A 163 10.32 -14.78 -15.69
CA LEU A 163 11.57 -14.43 -15.05
C LEU A 163 12.62 -15.40 -15.60
N PRO A 164 13.76 -14.93 -16.12
CA PRO A 164 14.84 -15.83 -16.45
C PRO A 164 15.26 -16.52 -15.16
N THR A 165 15.01 -17.82 -15.08
CA THR A 165 15.59 -18.73 -14.10
C THR A 165 17.10 -18.78 -14.34
N LEU A 166 17.81 -17.77 -13.84
CA LEU A 166 19.26 -17.80 -13.68
C LEU A 166 19.56 -17.45 -12.23
N PHE A 167 20.24 -18.39 -11.57
CA PHE A 167 20.73 -18.41 -10.19
C PHE A 167 19.73 -18.87 -9.12
N LEU A 168 19.55 -20.19 -9.03
CA LEU A 168 20.05 -21.00 -7.89
C LEU A 168 20.19 -22.47 -8.31
#